data_AF-I1CDT8-F1
#
_entry.id   AF-I1CDT8-F1
#
_cell.length_a   1.000
_cell.length_b   1.000
_cell.length_c   1.000
_cell.angle_alpha   90.00
_cell.angle_beta   90.00
_cell.angle_gamma   90.00
#
_symmetry.space_group_name_H-M   'P 1'
#
loop_
_entity.id
_entity.type
_entity.pdbx_description
1 polymer ?
#
loop_
_entity_poly.entity_id
_entity_poly.type
_entity_poly.pdbx_seq_one_letter_code
_entity_poly.pdbx_strand_id
1 'polypeptide(L)'
;MTLGSTRDHSDDEDRQVHKRPRYSSEDEENEVEVIVEEEGSTTDTTPSIIEYNETSLPVDDQDGFVEGSIVKITLTNFVTYDYCEVFPGPQMNMIIGPNGTGKSTIVCAIALGLGGSPNLLGRAKNIQEFVKTGEDEATIAIELKKVNDRNVVIQRSFKKSSNSTTWKVNGTKASL
;
A
#
# COMPACT_ATOMS: atom_id res chain seq x y z
N MET A 1 35.16 9.75 -73.02
CA MET A 1 34.04 9.68 -72.05
C MET A 1 34.67 9.69 -70.65
N THR A 2 35.22 10.83 -70.18
CA THR A 2 34.62 11.90 -69.32
C THR A 2 34.15 11.40 -67.94
N LEU A 3 34.93 11.72 -66.87
CA LEU A 3 34.69 12.74 -65.81
C LEU A 3 33.76 12.21 -64.70
N GLY A 4 33.97 12.38 -63.38
CA GLY A 4 34.88 13.20 -62.59
C GLY A 4 34.15 13.64 -61.29
N SER A 5 34.95 13.96 -60.25
CA SER A 5 34.69 14.93 -59.17
C SER A 5 33.60 14.70 -58.10
N THR A 6 34.07 14.87 -56.86
CA THR A 6 33.40 15.26 -55.62
C THR A 6 32.35 16.37 -55.75
N ARG A 7 31.31 16.31 -54.90
CA ARG A 7 30.71 17.49 -54.27
C ARG A 7 30.05 17.15 -52.92
N ASP A 8 30.40 18.02 -51.99
CA ASP A 8 30.07 18.18 -50.59
C ASP A 8 28.70 18.86 -50.44
N HIS A 9 27.88 18.47 -49.46
CA HIS A 9 26.96 19.39 -48.78
C HIS A 9 26.54 18.84 -47.41
N SER A 10 26.73 19.72 -46.44
CA SER A 10 26.59 19.62 -45.00
C SER A 10 25.15 19.72 -44.52
N ASP A 11 24.94 19.32 -43.26
CA ASP A 11 24.23 20.05 -42.18
C ASP A 11 23.46 19.08 -41.25
N ASP A 12 24.05 18.89 -40.07
CA ASP A 12 23.46 19.13 -38.73
C ASP A 12 22.06 18.57 -38.40
N GLU A 13 21.99 17.62 -37.45
CA GLU A 13 21.75 17.93 -36.03
C GLU A 13 21.47 16.69 -35.17
N ASP A 14 21.95 16.79 -33.93
CA ASP A 14 21.97 15.83 -32.83
C ASP A 14 20.61 15.27 -32.38
N ARG A 15 20.64 14.01 -31.90
CA ARG A 15 19.98 13.61 -30.64
C ARG A 15 20.59 12.34 -30.05
N GLN A 16 21.30 12.53 -28.94
CA GLN A 16 21.98 11.50 -28.15
C GLN A 16 21.01 10.50 -27.50
N VAL A 17 21.40 9.23 -27.53
CA VAL A 17 20.78 8.10 -26.82
C VAL A 17 21.48 7.92 -25.47
N HIS A 18 20.78 8.15 -24.35
CA HIS A 18 21.31 7.84 -23.01
C HIS A 18 20.91 6.42 -22.57
N LYS A 19 21.84 5.46 -22.69
CA LYS A 19 21.76 4.13 -22.05
C LYS A 19 22.37 4.21 -20.64
N ARG A 20 21.66 3.68 -19.63
CA ARG A 20 22.13 3.62 -18.23
C ARG A 20 23.26 2.58 -18.07
N PRO A 21 24.32 2.84 -17.27
CA PRO A 21 25.43 1.90 -17.11
C PRO A 21 25.14 0.80 -16.08
N ARG A 22 25.75 -0.37 -16.30
CA ARG A 22 25.83 -1.53 -15.38
C ARG A 22 26.88 -1.28 -14.30
N TYR A 23 26.62 -1.76 -13.09
CA TYR A 23 27.56 -1.76 -11.96
C TYR A 23 28.30 -3.09 -11.88
N SER A 24 29.63 -3.05 -11.82
CA SER A 24 30.53 -4.18 -11.54
C SER A 24 31.24 -3.96 -10.20
N SER A 25 31.47 -5.06 -9.49
CA SER A 25 32.12 -5.22 -8.19
C SER A 25 33.65 -5.14 -8.24
N GLU A 26 34.27 -4.86 -7.07
CA GLU A 26 35.71 -4.77 -6.66
C GLU A 26 35.96 -3.34 -6.12
N ASP A 27 36.55 -3.02 -4.97
CA ASP A 27 37.17 -3.73 -3.83
C ASP A 27 37.31 -2.72 -2.65
N GLU A 28 37.81 -3.20 -1.51
CA GLU A 28 38.46 -2.49 -0.39
C GLU A 28 37.71 -2.43 0.96
N GLU A 29 38.05 -3.45 1.77
CA GLU A 29 37.99 -3.44 3.23
C GLU A 29 38.86 -2.32 3.79
N ASN A 30 38.31 -1.50 4.69
CA ASN A 30 39.12 -0.64 5.54
C ASN A 30 38.57 -0.71 6.97
N GLU A 31 39.34 -1.35 7.85
CA GLU A 31 39.11 -1.41 9.29
C GLU A 31 39.31 -0.02 9.89
N VAL A 32 38.32 0.50 10.62
CA VAL A 32 38.45 1.77 11.34
C VAL A 32 38.66 1.48 12.82
N GLU A 33 39.82 1.92 13.34
CA GLU A 33 40.24 1.79 14.73
C GLU A 33 39.23 2.42 15.72
N VAL A 34 38.96 1.70 16.81
CA VAL A 34 38.17 2.18 17.95
C VAL A 34 39.08 3.04 18.83
N ILE A 35 38.87 4.36 18.82
CA ILE A 35 39.47 5.29 19.78
C ILE A 35 38.41 5.60 20.84
N VAL A 36 38.69 5.20 22.08
CA VAL A 36 37.88 5.55 23.25
C VAL A 36 38.51 6.77 23.91
N GLU A 37 37.83 7.92 23.86
CA GLU A 37 38.16 9.07 24.71
C GLU A 37 36.93 9.48 25.50
N GLU A 38 37.10 9.57 26.82
CA GLU A 38 36.06 9.84 27.82
C GLU A 38 35.98 11.36 28.16
N GLU A 39 34.74 11.78 28.47
CA GLU A 39 34.31 12.91 29.32
C GLU A 39 34.59 14.37 28.87
N GLY A 40 33.50 15.09 28.55
CA GLY A 40 33.52 16.54 28.42
C GLY A 40 32.19 17.18 27.98
N SER A 41 31.29 17.40 28.94
CA SER A 41 30.14 18.34 28.97
C SER A 41 29.94 19.29 27.76
N THR A 42 28.81 19.17 27.03
CA THR A 42 27.74 20.19 26.91
C THR A 42 26.66 19.75 25.90
N THR A 43 25.43 20.07 26.25
CA THR A 43 24.12 19.85 25.59
C THR A 43 24.09 19.60 24.07
N ASP A 44 23.71 18.38 23.67
CA ASP A 44 23.05 18.16 22.38
C ASP A 44 21.77 17.35 22.62
N THR A 45 20.62 17.99 22.40
CA THR A 45 19.31 17.36 22.65
C THR A 45 19.03 16.44 21.47
N THR A 46 19.52 15.20 21.56
CA THR A 46 18.93 14.10 20.79
C THR A 46 17.44 14.12 21.10
N PRO A 47 16.52 14.16 20.11
CA PRO A 47 15.10 13.99 20.41
C PRO A 47 14.95 12.62 21.04
N SER A 48 14.78 12.61 22.36
CA SER A 48 14.52 11.43 23.15
C SER A 48 13.28 10.75 22.58
N ILE A 49 13.50 9.51 22.13
CA ILE A 49 12.60 8.36 22.21
C ILE A 49 11.13 8.77 22.33
N ILE A 50 10.39 8.61 21.23
CA ILE A 50 8.92 8.62 21.26
C ILE A 50 8.51 7.68 22.40
N GLU A 51 7.96 8.26 23.45
CA GLU A 51 7.38 7.55 24.58
C GLU A 51 6.15 6.81 24.02
N TYR A 52 6.34 5.56 23.60
CA TYR A 52 5.22 4.68 23.25
C TYR A 52 4.44 4.48 24.54
N ASN A 53 3.26 5.09 24.63
CA ASN A 53 2.33 4.83 25.70
C ASN A 53 1.90 3.35 25.62
N GLU A 54 2.55 2.46 26.37
CA GLU A 54 2.36 1.01 26.39
C GLU A 54 1.02 0.59 27.02
N THR A 55 -0.11 1.08 26.53
CA THR A 55 -1.35 0.34 26.73
C THR A 55 -1.45 -0.66 25.60
N SER A 56 -0.87 -1.86 25.79
CA SER A 56 -1.12 -2.96 24.88
C SER A 56 -2.62 -3.19 24.79
N LEU A 57 -3.13 -3.19 23.55
CA LEU A 57 -4.53 -3.50 23.30
C LEU A 57 -4.83 -4.93 23.78
N PRO A 58 -6.06 -5.20 24.27
CA PRO A 58 -6.43 -6.54 24.71
C PRO A 58 -6.13 -7.59 23.63
N VAL A 59 -5.60 -8.74 24.04
CA VAL A 59 -5.42 -9.92 23.19
C VAL A 59 -6.49 -10.93 23.55
N ASP A 60 -7.10 -11.57 22.57
CA ASP A 60 -7.97 -12.71 22.83
C ASP A 60 -7.12 -13.97 23.06
N ASP A 61 -7.21 -14.54 24.26
CA ASP A 61 -6.43 -15.70 24.67
C ASP A 61 -6.73 -16.97 23.85
N GLN A 62 -7.88 -17.03 23.16
CA GLN A 62 -8.28 -18.22 22.40
C GLN A 62 -7.67 -18.27 21.01
N ASP A 63 -7.55 -17.12 20.33
CA ASP A 63 -7.12 -17.05 18.93
C ASP A 63 -5.90 -16.13 18.69
N GLY A 64 -5.43 -15.44 19.72
CA GLY A 64 -4.24 -14.59 19.70
C GLY A 64 -4.42 -13.27 18.96
N PHE A 65 -5.63 -12.94 18.48
CA PHE A 65 -5.88 -11.66 17.83
C PHE A 65 -5.92 -10.52 18.84
N VAL A 66 -5.25 -9.43 18.51
CA VAL A 66 -5.34 -8.17 19.25
C VAL A 66 -6.67 -7.48 18.91
N GLU A 67 -7.27 -6.77 19.87
CA GLU A 67 -8.41 -5.87 19.65
C GLU A 67 -8.20 -5.00 18.41
N GLY A 68 -9.19 -4.95 17.53
CA GLY A 68 -9.14 -4.20 16.27
C GLY A 68 -8.39 -4.89 15.12
N SER A 69 -7.83 -6.09 15.32
CA SER A 69 -7.21 -6.85 14.23
C SER A 69 -8.22 -7.17 13.13
N ILE A 70 -7.78 -7.14 11.86
CA ILE A 70 -8.62 -7.57 10.74
C ILE A 70 -8.66 -9.10 10.72
N VAL A 71 -9.85 -9.67 10.95
CA VAL A 71 -10.04 -11.13 10.95
C VAL A 71 -10.66 -11.63 9.64
N LYS A 72 -11.34 -10.74 8.91
CA LYS A 72 -11.93 -11.07 7.60
C LYS A 72 -12.03 -9.84 6.71
N ILE A 73 -11.72 -10.03 5.42
CA ILE A 73 -11.98 -9.06 4.35
C ILE A 73 -12.86 -9.76 3.33
N THR A 74 -14.00 -9.14 2.98
CA THR A 74 -14.91 -9.63 1.94
C THR A 74 -15.05 -8.57 0.87
N LEU A 75 -14.79 -8.95 -0.38
CA LEU A 75 -14.90 -8.08 -1.55
C LEU A 75 -15.95 -8.64 -2.50
N THR A 76 -16.84 -7.78 -2.98
CA THR A 76 -17.81 -8.12 -4.03
C THR A 76 -17.71 -7.08 -5.14
N ASN A 77 -17.56 -7.55 -6.38
CA ASN A 77 -17.47 -6.73 -7.59
C ASN A 77 -16.43 -5.61 -7.50
N PHE A 78 -15.28 -5.91 -6.89
CA PHE A 78 -14.24 -4.93 -6.58
C PHE A 78 -13.01 -5.15 -7.45
N VAL A 79 -12.79 -4.23 -8.40
CA VAL A 79 -11.68 -4.21 -9.36
C VAL A 79 -11.60 -5.52 -10.15
N THR A 80 -10.75 -6.47 -9.74
CA THR A 80 -10.54 -7.76 -10.41
C THR A 80 -11.43 -8.86 -9.85
N TYR A 81 -11.96 -8.69 -8.63
CA TYR A 81 -12.68 -9.73 -7.90
C TYR A 81 -14.19 -9.64 -8.14
N ASP A 82 -14.81 -10.75 -8.57
CA ASP A 82 -16.27 -10.93 -8.46
C ASP A 82 -16.65 -11.11 -6.99
N TYR A 83 -15.95 -12.03 -6.34
CA TYR A 83 -16.04 -12.29 -4.92
C TYR A 83 -14.69 -12.77 -4.39
N CYS A 84 -14.28 -12.28 -3.22
CA CYS A 84 -13.06 -12.71 -2.56
C CYS A 84 -13.22 -12.59 -1.04
N GLU A 85 -12.82 -13.63 -0.33
CA GLU A 85 -12.66 -13.61 1.13
C GLU A 85 -11.21 -13.86 1.50
N VAL A 86 -10.69 -13.05 2.42
CA VAL A 86 -9.35 -13.19 2.99
C VAL A 86 -9.49 -13.27 4.51
N PHE A 87 -8.80 -14.24 5.11
CA PHE A 87 -8.77 -14.48 6.55
C PHE A 87 -7.32 -14.31 7.05
N PRO A 88 -6.91 -13.10 7.43
CA PRO A 88 -5.58 -12.86 7.99
C PRO A 88 -5.41 -13.60 9.32
N GLY A 89 -4.19 -14.01 9.63
CA GLY A 89 -3.81 -14.51 10.96
C GLY A 89 -3.53 -13.38 11.96
N PRO A 90 -3.35 -13.70 13.26
CA PRO A 90 -3.16 -12.72 14.33
C PRO A 90 -1.81 -12.00 14.33
N GLN A 91 -0.85 -12.48 13.53
CA GLN A 91 0.52 -11.95 13.48
C GLN A 91 0.81 -11.32 12.11
N MET A 92 2.04 -11.46 11.62
CA MET A 92 2.45 -10.95 10.30
C MET A 92 1.70 -11.70 9.19
N ASN A 93 1.05 -10.94 8.31
CA ASN A 93 0.40 -11.44 7.11
C ASN A 93 1.15 -10.96 5.87
N MET A 94 1.48 -11.88 4.96
CA MET A 94 2.18 -11.55 3.70
C MET A 94 1.30 -11.88 2.48
N ILE A 95 1.05 -10.88 1.64
CA ILE A 95 0.29 -11.04 0.38
C ILE A 95 1.29 -11.15 -0.79
N ILE A 96 1.42 -12.35 -1.37
CA ILE A 96 2.42 -12.66 -2.41
C ILE A 96 1.73 -13.16 -3.68
N GLY A 97 2.36 -12.96 -4.84
CA GLY A 97 1.88 -13.48 -6.12
C GLY A 97 2.39 -12.71 -7.33
N PRO A 98 2.22 -13.25 -8.55
CA PRO A 98 2.62 -12.59 -9.80
C PRO A 98 2.01 -11.20 -9.99
N ASN A 99 2.58 -10.41 -10.90
CA ASN A 99 2.01 -9.11 -11.25
C ASN A 99 0.62 -9.27 -11.89
N GLY A 100 -0.29 -8.34 -11.57
CA GLY A 100 -1.66 -8.37 -12.07
C GLY A 100 -2.64 -9.27 -11.30
N THR A 101 -2.22 -10.05 -10.30
CA THR A 101 -3.11 -10.94 -9.54
C THR A 101 -4.00 -10.26 -8.49
N GLY A 102 -3.94 -8.94 -8.36
CA GLY A 102 -4.79 -8.20 -7.42
C GLY A 102 -4.25 -8.06 -5.98
N LYS A 103 -2.94 -8.26 -5.75
CA LYS A 103 -2.32 -8.03 -4.42
C LYS A 103 -2.56 -6.63 -3.87
N SER A 104 -2.20 -5.61 -4.65
CA SER A 104 -2.44 -4.20 -4.29
C SER A 104 -3.93 -3.89 -4.22
N THR A 105 -4.79 -4.66 -4.89
CA THR A 105 -6.25 -4.52 -4.79
C THR A 105 -6.74 -4.84 -3.37
N ILE A 106 -6.18 -5.87 -2.70
CA ILE A 106 -6.53 -6.17 -1.29
C ILE A 106 -6.14 -4.99 -0.37
N VAL A 107 -4.94 -4.43 -0.56
CA VAL A 107 -4.47 -3.27 0.22
C VAL A 107 -5.37 -2.05 -0.03
N CYS A 108 -5.75 -1.79 -1.28
CA CYS A 108 -6.70 -0.73 -1.62
C CYS A 108 -8.05 -0.95 -0.94
N ALA A 109 -8.53 -2.18 -0.88
CA ALA A 109 -9.79 -2.50 -0.23
C ALA A 109 -9.74 -2.23 1.28
N ILE A 110 -8.65 -2.59 1.97
CA ILE A 110 -8.46 -2.28 3.39
C ILE A 110 -8.53 -0.77 3.61
N ALA A 111 -7.74 -0.01 2.84
CA ALA A 111 -7.71 1.45 2.97
C ALA A 111 -9.09 2.08 2.72
N LEU A 112 -9.75 1.73 1.62
CA LEU A 112 -11.06 2.30 1.28
C LEU A 112 -12.16 1.82 2.22
N GLY A 113 -12.14 0.56 2.63
CA GLY A 113 -13.13 -0.04 3.53
C GLY A 113 -13.06 0.54 4.95
N LEU A 114 -11.91 1.06 5.37
CA LEU A 114 -11.71 1.69 6.68
C LEU A 114 -11.68 3.24 6.63
N GLY A 115 -12.15 3.85 5.53
CA GLY A 115 -12.34 5.32 5.46
C GLY A 115 -11.21 6.09 4.77
N GLY A 116 -10.18 5.42 4.26
CA GLY A 116 -9.12 6.03 3.46
C GLY A 116 -9.64 6.68 2.17
N SER A 117 -8.92 7.72 1.72
CA SER A 117 -9.24 8.41 0.47
C SER A 117 -8.66 7.67 -0.75
N PRO A 118 -9.35 7.68 -1.91
CA PRO A 118 -8.80 7.11 -3.15
C PRO A 118 -7.47 7.72 -3.58
N ASN A 119 -7.27 9.03 -3.33
CA ASN A 119 -6.07 9.76 -3.69
C ASN A 119 -4.80 9.21 -3.02
N LEU A 120 -4.92 8.63 -1.81
CA LEU A 120 -3.81 8.01 -1.09
C LEU A 120 -3.24 6.79 -1.85
N LEU A 121 -4.05 6.14 -2.67
CA LEU A 121 -3.70 4.86 -3.30
C LEU A 121 -2.96 5.00 -4.63
N GLY A 122 -2.83 6.22 -5.16
CA GLY A 122 -2.13 6.49 -6.42
C GLY A 122 -2.71 5.78 -7.64
N ARG A 123 -3.94 5.25 -7.54
CA ARG A 123 -4.55 4.38 -8.56
C ARG A 123 -5.73 5.02 -9.28
N ALA A 124 -6.56 5.75 -8.55
CA ALA A 124 -7.78 6.36 -9.06
C ALA A 124 -8.13 7.58 -8.21
N LYS A 125 -8.82 8.55 -8.82
CA LYS A 125 -9.27 9.77 -8.13
C LYS A 125 -10.59 9.56 -7.42
N ASN A 126 -11.46 8.72 -7.99
CA ASN A 126 -12.79 8.45 -7.49
C ASN A 126 -12.93 7.00 -7.04
N ILE A 127 -13.69 6.76 -5.97
CA ILE A 127 -13.91 5.40 -5.48
C ILE A 127 -14.70 4.53 -6.47
N GLN A 128 -15.52 5.16 -7.31
CA GLN A 128 -16.33 4.52 -8.34
C GLN A 128 -15.48 3.77 -9.37
N GLU A 129 -14.23 4.20 -9.58
CA GLU A 129 -13.28 3.53 -10.48
C GLU A 129 -12.80 2.18 -9.93
N PHE A 130 -13.09 1.87 -8.66
CA PHE A 130 -12.80 0.57 -8.06
C PHE A 130 -13.94 -0.46 -8.25
N VAL A 131 -15.08 -0.07 -8.85
CA VAL A 131 -16.12 -1.03 -9.21
C VAL A 131 -15.64 -1.86 -10.40
N LYS A 132 -15.78 -3.19 -10.31
CA LYS A 132 -15.38 -4.12 -11.37
C LYS A 132 -16.01 -3.74 -12.71
N THR A 133 -15.25 -3.89 -13.79
CA THR A 133 -15.75 -3.65 -15.16
C THR A 133 -16.93 -4.57 -15.45
N GLY A 134 -18.02 -4.02 -15.98
CA GLY A 134 -19.28 -4.75 -16.20
C GLY A 134 -20.28 -4.69 -15.04
N GLU A 135 -19.85 -4.29 -13.85
CA GLU A 135 -20.71 -4.23 -12.64
C GLU A 135 -21.12 -2.79 -12.30
N ASP A 136 -22.26 -2.60 -11.63
CA ASP A 136 -22.78 -1.27 -11.27
C ASP A 136 -22.42 -0.82 -9.84
N GLU A 137 -22.13 -1.78 -8.97
CA GLU A 137 -21.88 -1.58 -7.55
C GLU A 137 -20.74 -2.47 -7.06
N ALA A 138 -19.95 -1.96 -6.12
CA ALA A 138 -18.98 -2.74 -5.37
C ALA A 138 -19.22 -2.62 -3.87
N THR A 139 -18.87 -3.67 -3.13
CA THR A 139 -18.94 -3.69 -1.68
C THR A 139 -17.63 -4.21 -1.10
N ILE A 140 -17.16 -3.53 -0.05
CA ILE A 140 -16.05 -3.93 0.80
C ILE A 140 -16.63 -4.15 2.20
N ALA A 141 -16.42 -5.30 2.80
CA ALA A 141 -16.70 -5.55 4.21
C ALA A 141 -15.44 -6.01 4.93
N ILE A 142 -15.15 -5.40 6.08
CA ILE A 142 -13.99 -5.69 6.91
C ILE A 142 -14.50 -6.00 8.31
N GLU A 143 -14.14 -7.17 8.80
CA GLU A 143 -14.44 -7.62 10.14
C GLU A 143 -13.22 -7.38 11.04
N LEU A 144 -13.47 -6.68 12.14
CA LEU A 144 -12.48 -6.32 13.14
C LEU A 144 -12.73 -7.11 14.42
N LYS A 145 -11.66 -7.66 14.98
CA LYS A 145 -11.68 -8.36 16.26
C LYS A 145 -12.19 -7.44 17.36
N LYS A 146 -13.15 -7.94 18.14
CA LYS A 146 -13.57 -7.35 19.40
C LYS A 146 -13.32 -8.39 20.50
N VAL A 147 -12.41 -8.11 21.43
CA VAL A 147 -12.09 -9.02 22.52
C VAL A 147 -13.25 -9.04 23.51
N ASN A 148 -13.64 -10.24 23.95
CA ASN A 148 -14.75 -10.48 24.87
C ASN A 148 -16.15 -10.05 24.37
N ASP A 149 -16.31 -9.75 23.08
CA ASP A 149 -17.60 -9.37 22.50
C ASP A 149 -17.65 -9.78 21.02
N ARG A 150 -18.77 -9.52 20.34
CA ARG A 150 -18.92 -9.77 18.90
C ARG A 150 -18.01 -8.87 18.08
N ASN A 151 -17.36 -9.46 17.08
CA ASN A 151 -16.60 -8.71 16.09
C ASN A 151 -17.43 -7.61 15.43
N VAL A 152 -16.75 -6.54 15.04
CA VAL A 152 -17.34 -5.39 14.36
C VAL A 152 -17.17 -5.54 12.87
N VAL A 153 -18.26 -5.51 12.11
CA VAL A 153 -18.23 -5.54 10.65
C VAL A 153 -18.48 -4.14 10.11
N ILE A 154 -17.46 -3.55 9.48
CA ILE A 154 -17.57 -2.29 8.75
C ILE A 154 -17.78 -2.63 7.28
N GLN A 155 -18.86 -2.12 6.69
CA GLN A 155 -19.17 -2.28 5.28
C GLN A 155 -19.25 -0.93 4.59
N ARG A 156 -18.60 -0.82 3.44
CA ARG A 156 -18.71 0.30 2.51
C ARG A 156 -19.20 -0.20 1.15
N SER A 157 -20.26 0.42 0.64
CA SER A 157 -20.81 0.11 -0.70
C SER A 157 -20.88 1.39 -1.54
N PHE A 158 -20.58 1.28 -2.84
CA PHE A 158 -20.57 2.43 -3.75
C PHE A 158 -20.90 2.02 -5.18
N LYS A 159 -21.58 2.92 -5.90
CA LYS A 159 -22.12 2.67 -7.24
C LYS A 159 -21.42 3.53 -8.28
N LYS A 160 -21.20 3.01 -9.49
CA LYS A 160 -20.62 3.79 -10.61
C LYS A 160 -21.42 5.04 -10.94
N SER A 161 -22.74 4.95 -10.84
CA SER A 161 -23.68 6.04 -11.17
C SER A 161 -23.81 7.11 -10.09
N SER A 162 -23.20 6.93 -8.91
CA SER A 162 -23.34 7.86 -7.79
C SER A 162 -21.99 8.23 -7.19
N ASN A 163 -21.81 9.52 -6.91
CA ASN A 163 -20.65 10.01 -6.17
C ASN A 163 -20.74 9.72 -4.65
N SER A 164 -21.86 9.18 -4.17
CA SER A 164 -22.07 8.85 -2.76
C SER A 164 -21.65 7.42 -2.43
N THR A 165 -21.27 7.19 -1.18
CA THR A 165 -21.00 5.84 -0.64
C THR A 165 -21.89 5.58 0.56
N THR A 166 -22.37 4.35 0.70
CA THR A 166 -23.16 3.91 1.86
C THR A 166 -22.27 3.16 2.84
N TRP A 167 -22.44 3.46 4.12
CA TRP A 167 -21.72 2.81 5.22
C TRP A 167 -22.69 2.01 6.09
N LYS A 168 -22.24 0.85 6.56
CA LYS A 168 -22.91 0.08 7.59
C LYS A 168 -21.91 -0.39 8.63
N VAL A 169 -22.33 -0.39 9.89
CA VAL A 169 -21.62 -1.04 10.99
C VAL A 169 -22.55 -2.11 11.54
N ASN A 170 -22.09 -3.36 11.56
CA ASN A 170 -22.88 -4.51 12.02
C ASN A 170 -24.25 -4.65 11.33
N GLY A 171 -24.30 -4.32 10.03
CA GLY A 171 -25.51 -4.37 9.20
C GLY A 171 -26.41 -3.12 9.30
N THR A 172 -26.20 -2.26 10.29
CA THR A 172 -26.97 -1.03 10.49
C THR A 172 -26.33 0.12 9.75
N LYS A 173 -27.12 0.94 9.04
CA LYS A 173 -26.63 2.12 8.32
C LYS A 173 -25.92 3.08 9.28
N ALA A 174 -24.74 3.54 8.88
CA ALA A 174 -23.93 4.49 9.63
C ALA A 174 -23.59 5.72 8.75
N SER A 175 -23.24 6.82 9.40
CA SER A 175 -22.60 7.97 8.77
C SER A 175 -21.12 7.99 9.18
N LEU A 176 -20.25 8.31 8.23
CA LEU A 176 -18.85 8.64 8.48
C LEU A 176 -18.67 10.15 8.43
#